data_AF-A0A953CYW4-F1
#
_entry.id   AF-A0A953CYW4-F1
#
_cell.length_a   1.000
_cell.length_b   1.000
_cell.length_c   1.000
_cell.angle_alpha   90.00
_cell.angle_beta   90.00
_cell.angle_gamma   90.00
#
_symmetry.space_group_name_H-M   'P 1'
#
loop_
_entity.id
_entity.type
_entity.pdbx_description
1 polymer ?
#
loop_
_entity_poly.entity_id
_entity_poly.type
_entity_poly.pdbx_seq_one_letter_code
_entity_poly.pdbx_strand_id
1 'polypeptide(L)'
;MFFNLQHIISYENLWFSRSSNDLRINVVGTNDQVTISNWYINNSYQLDQIYAGSSLLSNDEVDQLVSAMSPYAVPSGEGSVIPQDTMNALGPVLTDVWL
;
A
#
# COMPACT_ATOMS: atom_id res chain seq x y z
N MET A 1 30.33 7.66 2.19
CA MET A 1 29.43 7.06 1.18
C MET A 1 28.70 5.95 1.89
N PHE A 2 27.44 6.17 2.28
CA PHE A 2 26.68 5.15 3.01
C PHE A 2 25.74 4.48 2.01
N PHE A 3 25.96 3.19 1.79
CA PHE A 3 25.09 2.33 1.01
C PHE A 3 24.15 1.66 2.01
N ASN A 4 22.86 1.97 1.94
CA ASN A 4 21.86 1.51 2.91
C ASN A 4 21.16 0.27 2.33
N LEU A 5 21.33 -0.89 2.97
CA LEU A 5 20.82 -2.20 2.51
C LEU A 5 19.46 -2.52 3.14
N GLN A 6 18.49 -1.62 3.04
CA GLN A 6 17.11 -1.88 3.47
C GLN A 6 16.25 -2.47 2.34
N HIS A 7 16.81 -3.38 1.52
CA HIS A 7 16.01 -4.13 0.54
C HIS A 7 15.32 -5.33 1.20
N ILE A 8 14.64 -5.06 2.31
CA ILE A 8 13.49 -5.82 2.80
C ILE A 8 12.31 -5.06 2.19
N ILE A 9 11.23 -5.71 1.77
CA ILE A 9 10.03 -4.99 1.31
C ILE A 9 9.60 -4.07 2.46
N SER A 10 9.94 -2.78 2.35
CA SER A 10 9.48 -1.74 3.28
C SER A 10 8.00 -1.55 3.00
N TYR A 11 7.18 -1.39 4.04
CA TYR A 11 5.78 -1.01 3.88
C TYR A 11 5.63 0.25 3.01
N GLU A 12 6.67 1.07 2.94
CA GLU A 12 6.81 2.23 2.05
C GLU A 12 6.76 1.89 0.56
N ASN A 13 7.01 0.64 0.16
CA ASN A 13 6.91 0.19 -1.23
C ASN A 13 5.56 -0.45 -1.55
N LEU A 14 4.61 -0.48 -0.61
CA LEU A 14 3.27 -0.99 -0.87
C LEU A 14 2.35 0.15 -1.28
N TRP A 15 1.69 -0.03 -2.42
CA TRP A 15 0.67 0.90 -2.89
C TRP A 15 -0.72 0.27 -2.82
N PHE A 16 -1.57 0.85 -1.98
CA PHE A 16 -2.96 0.43 -1.80
C PHE A 16 -3.87 1.30 -2.65
N SER A 17 -4.70 0.67 -3.47
CA SER A 17 -5.64 1.38 -4.34
C SER A 17 -6.96 0.65 -4.48
N ARG A 18 -8.01 1.43 -4.72
CA ARG A 18 -9.32 0.90 -5.08
C ARG A 18 -9.44 0.86 -6.60
N SER A 19 -9.88 -0.28 -7.13
CA SER A 19 -10.27 -0.41 -8.55
C SER A 19 -11.66 -1.01 -8.64
N SER A 20 -12.64 -0.19 -9.01
CA SER A 20 -14.07 -0.56 -8.93
C SER A 20 -14.45 -1.03 -7.52
N ASN A 21 -14.79 -2.29 -7.32
CA ASN A 21 -15.10 -2.88 -6.02
C ASN A 21 -13.93 -3.67 -5.41
N ASP A 22 -12.77 -3.69 -6.05
CA ASP A 22 -11.62 -4.48 -5.63
C ASP A 22 -10.61 -3.61 -4.88
N LEU A 23 -9.96 -4.23 -3.89
CA LEU A 23 -8.74 -3.72 -3.30
C LEU A 23 -7.54 -4.26 -4.10
N ARG A 24 -6.63 -3.37 -4.50
CA ARG A 24 -5.38 -3.72 -5.16
C ARG A 24 -4.20 -3.26 -4.32
N ILE A 25 -3.23 -4.15 -4.16
CA ILE A 25 -1.99 -3.91 -3.45
C ILE A 25 -0.85 -4.19 -4.41
N ASN A 26 -0.10 -3.15 -4.79
CA ASN A 26 1.05 -3.26 -5.68
C ASN A 26 2.34 -3.19 -4.86
N VAL A 27 3.33 -4.01 -5.21
CA VAL A 27 4.71 -3.85 -4.72
C VAL A 27 5.46 -2.97 -5.71
N VAL A 28 5.60 -1.69 -5.37
CA VAL A 28 6.23 -0.67 -6.21
C VAL A 28 7.66 -1.07 -6.58
N GLY A 29 8.04 -0.83 -7.84
CA GLY A 29 9.32 -1.26 -8.39
C GLY A 29 9.33 -2.67 -8.98
N THR A 30 8.24 -3.43 -8.82
CA THR A 30 8.07 -4.79 -9.36
C THR A 30 6.78 -4.90 -10.19
N ASN A 31 6.52 -6.10 -10.72
CA ASN A 31 5.23 -6.43 -11.34
C ASN A 31 4.29 -7.16 -10.36
N ASP A 32 4.67 -7.34 -9.10
CA ASP A 32 3.88 -8.07 -8.12
C ASP A 32 2.66 -7.25 -7.70
N GLN A 33 1.50 -7.90 -7.76
CA GLN A 33 0.22 -7.32 -7.37
C GLN A 33 -0.66 -8.38 -6.73
N VAL A 34 -1.34 -7.99 -5.66
CA VAL A 34 -2.44 -8.73 -5.07
C VAL A 34 -3.75 -7.98 -5.34
N THR A 35 -4.77 -8.72 -5.77
CA THR A 35 -6.13 -8.18 -5.91
C THR A 35 -7.05 -8.97 -4.99
N ILE A 36 -7.79 -8.27 -4.14
CA ILE A 36 -8.86 -8.85 -3.33
C ILE A 36 -10.18 -8.38 -3.93
N SER A 37 -10.87 -9.32 -4.58
CA SER A 37 -12.09 -9.02 -5.32
C SER A 37 -13.25 -8.66 -4.39
N ASN A 38 -14.07 -7.70 -4.82
CA ASN A 38 -15.30 -7.28 -4.14
C ASN A 38 -15.13 -6.70 -2.73
N TRP A 39 -13.90 -6.36 -2.32
CA TRP A 39 -13.57 -5.76 -1.02
C TRP A 39 -14.52 -4.64 -0.58
N TYR A 40 -14.95 -3.78 -1.52
CA TYR A 40 -15.80 -2.61 -1.25
C TYR A 40 -17.30 -2.85 -1.45
N ILE A 41 -17.77 -4.09 -1.61
CA ILE A 41 -19.22 -4.39 -1.71
C ILE A 41 -19.87 -4.37 -0.32
N ASN A 42 -19.30 -5.10 0.64
CA ASN A 42 -19.66 -5.09 2.06
C ASN A 42 -18.61 -5.88 2.88
N ASN A 43 -18.69 -5.77 4.21
CA ASN A 43 -17.71 -6.37 5.12
C ASN A 43 -17.56 -7.90 5.00
N SER A 44 -18.56 -8.63 4.47
CA SER A 44 -18.46 -10.09 4.28
C SER A 44 -17.49 -10.49 3.17
N TYR A 45 -17.07 -9.54 2.32
CA TYR A 45 -16.05 -9.72 1.29
C TYR A 45 -14.65 -9.26 1.73
N GLN A 46 -14.54 -8.68 2.93
CA GLN A 46 -13.27 -8.24 3.48
C GLN A 46 -12.58 -9.41 4.18
N LEU A 47 -11.25 -9.36 4.24
CA LEU A 47 -10.45 -10.32 5.00
C LEU A 47 -10.40 -9.86 6.46
N ASP A 48 -10.38 -10.80 7.40
CA ASP A 48 -10.26 -10.47 8.83
C ASP A 48 -8.87 -9.93 9.19
N GLN A 49 -7.84 -10.31 8.41
CA GLN A 49 -6.44 -9.99 8.68
C GLN A 49 -5.66 -9.83 7.38
N ILE A 50 -4.92 -8.72 7.25
CA ILE A 50 -3.94 -8.53 6.17
C ILE A 50 -2.56 -8.37 6.82
N TYR A 51 -1.63 -9.25 6.45
CA TYR A 51 -0.24 -9.15 6.88
C TYR A 51 0.60 -8.50 5.78
N ALA A 52 1.30 -7.42 6.13
CA ALA A 52 2.26 -6.74 5.29
C ALA A 52 3.62 -6.73 6.01
N GLY A 53 4.49 -7.69 5.66
CA GLY A 53 5.70 -7.96 6.43
C GLY A 53 5.35 -8.47 7.83
N SER A 54 5.81 -7.77 8.88
CA SER A 54 5.50 -8.10 10.28
C SER A 54 4.25 -7.39 10.81
N SER A 55 3.65 -6.47 10.05
CA SER A 55 2.52 -5.65 10.49
C SER A 55 1.19 -6.29 10.10
N LEU A 56 0.25 -6.25 11.04
CA LEU A 56 -1.14 -6.65 10.82
C LEU A 56 -1.97 -5.39 10.57
N LEU A 57 -2.66 -5.34 9.45
CA LEU A 57 -3.58 -4.27 9.09
C LEU A 57 -5.03 -4.66 9.36
N SER A 58 -5.76 -3.77 10.01
CA SER A 58 -7.20 -3.72 10.08
C SER A 58 -7.81 -3.13 8.80
N ASN A 59 -9.12 -3.30 8.63
CA ASN A 59 -9.83 -2.77 7.46
C ASN A 59 -9.83 -1.24 7.44
N ASP A 60 -9.87 -0.59 8.62
CA ASP A 60 -9.81 0.86 8.73
C ASP A 60 -8.43 1.41 8.30
N GLU A 61 -7.35 0.75 8.71
CA GLU A 61 -5.98 1.12 8.30
C GLU A 61 -5.77 0.92 6.78
N VAL A 62 -6.35 -0.14 6.21
CA VAL A 62 -6.38 -0.33 4.76
C VAL A 62 -7.10 0.83 4.07
N ASP A 63 -8.26 1.24 4.57
CA ASP A 63 -9.02 2.34 3.99
C ASP A 63 -8.29 3.69 4.15
N GLN A 64 -7.59 3.91 5.27
CA GLN A 64 -6.72 5.08 5.47
C GLN A 64 -5.61 5.14 4.41
N LEU A 65 -4.92 4.01 4.17
CA LEU A 65 -3.88 3.92 3.14
C LEU A 65 -4.44 4.19 1.74
N VAL A 66 -5.56 3.56 1.39
CA VAL A 66 -6.22 3.75 0.09
C VAL A 66 -6.65 5.21 -0.09
N SER A 67 -7.23 5.81 0.94
CA SER A 67 -7.67 7.21 0.91
C SER A 67 -6.50 8.17 0.72
N ALA A 68 -5.41 7.97 1.47
CA ALA A 68 -4.23 8.81 1.37
C ALA A 68 -3.51 8.68 0.01
N MET A 69 -3.53 7.49 -0.59
CA MET A 69 -2.86 7.22 -1.88
C MET A 69 -3.73 7.59 -3.09
N SER A 70 -5.05 7.63 -2.97
CA SER A 70 -6.00 7.88 -4.06
C SER A 70 -5.77 9.18 -4.86
N PRO A 71 -5.26 10.30 -4.31
CA PRO A 71 -5.00 11.51 -5.07
C PRO A 71 -3.81 11.40 -6.04
N TYR A 72 -2.97 10.39 -5.89
CA TYR A 72 -1.71 10.24 -6.62
C TYR A 72 -1.82 9.15 -7.70
N ALA A 73 -0.99 9.26 -8.73
CA ALA A 73 -0.90 8.23 -9.76
C ALA A 73 -0.30 6.94 -9.16
N VAL A 74 -0.96 5.80 -9.43
CA VAL A 74 -0.47 4.47 -9.01
C VAL A 74 0.89 4.21 -9.65
N PRO A 75 1.97 4.06 -8.86
CA PRO A 75 3.27 3.65 -9.38
C PRO A 75 3.17 2.22 -9.92
N SER A 76 3.58 2.02 -11.17
CA SER A 76 3.46 0.71 -11.82
C SER A 76 4.61 0.44 -12.77
N GLY A 77 4.92 -0.85 -12.93
CA GLY A 77 5.99 -1.36 -13.77
C GLY A 77 7.30 -1.58 -13.03
N GLU A 78 8.14 -2.44 -13.60
CA GLU A 78 9.48 -2.73 -13.08
C GLU A 78 10.32 -1.45 -13.01
N GLY A 79 10.99 -1.26 -11.87
CA GLY A 79 11.83 -0.09 -11.64
C GLY A 79 11.07 1.22 -11.37
N SER A 80 9.74 1.18 -11.26
CA SER A 80 8.97 2.33 -10.77
C SER A 80 9.32 2.68 -9.33
N VAL A 81 9.17 3.96 -8.99
CA VAL A 81 9.43 4.47 -7.64
C VAL A 81 8.28 5.38 -7.21
N ILE A 82 8.04 5.45 -5.91
CA ILE A 82 7.17 6.49 -5.35
C ILE A 82 7.96 7.80 -5.32
N PRO A 83 7.47 8.90 -5.93
CA PRO A 83 8.16 10.18 -5.89
C PRO A 83 8.36 10.66 -4.45
N GLN A 84 9.50 11.31 -4.16
CA GLN A 84 9.83 11.77 -2.81
C GLN A 84 8.77 12.72 -2.22
N ASP A 85 8.19 13.60 -3.03
CA ASP A 85 7.14 14.51 -2.57
C ASP A 85 5.87 13.76 -2.17
N THR A 86 5.53 12.69 -2.88
CA THR A 86 4.43 11.79 -2.52
C THR A 86 4.76 11.05 -1.23
N MET A 87 5.97 10.51 -1.07
CA MET A 87 6.39 9.86 0.19
C MET A 87 6.33 10.82 1.38
N ASN A 88 6.78 12.06 1.22
CA ASN A 88 6.70 13.08 2.26
C ASN A 88 5.23 13.38 2.65
N ALA A 89 4.33 13.44 1.67
CA ALA A 89 2.91 13.67 1.91
C ALA A 89 2.22 12.48 2.57
N LEU A 90 2.64 11.24 2.26
CA LEU A 90 2.14 10.02 2.89
C LEU A 90 2.75 9.76 4.28
N GLY A 91 3.84 10.45 4.65
CA GLY A 91 4.55 10.25 5.91
C GLY A 91 3.66 10.15 7.16
N PRO A 92 2.68 11.07 7.37
CA PRO A 92 1.78 10.99 8.52
C PRO A 92 0.94 9.71 8.58
N VAL A 93 0.33 9.30 7.45
CA VAL A 93 -0.50 8.08 7.43
C VAL A 93 0.35 6.81 7.55
N LEU A 94 1.54 6.80 6.94
CA LEU A 94 2.46 5.68 7.06
C LEU A 94 2.96 5.52 8.50
N THR A 95 3.14 6.64 9.22
CA THR A 95 3.47 6.60 10.65
C THR A 95 2.30 6.05 11.46
N ASP A 96 1.08 6.53 11.23
CA ASP A 96 -0.12 6.12 11.99
C ASP A 96 -0.46 4.63 11.81
N VAL A 97 -0.26 4.11 10.60
CA VAL A 97 -0.66 2.73 10.24
C VAL A 97 0.42 1.70 10.56
N TRP A 98 1.70 2.07 10.47
CA TRP A 98 2.81 1.09 10.52
C TRP A 98 3.66 1.16 11.80
N LEU A 99 3.52 2.18 12.64
CA LEU A 99 4.33 2.41 13.86
C LEU A 99 3.46 2.54 15.11
#